data_AF-A0AAV1K634-F1
#
_entry.id   AF-A0AAV1K634-F1
#
_cell.length_a   1.000
_cell.length_b   1.000
_cell.length_c   1.000
_cell.angle_alpha   90.00
_cell.angle_beta   90.00
_cell.angle_gamma   90.00
#
_symmetry.space_group_name_H-M   'P 1'
#
loop_
_entity.id
_entity.type
_entity.pdbx_description
1 polymer ?
#
loop_
_entity_poly.entity_id
_entity_poly.type
_entity_poly.pdbx_seq_one_letter_code
_entity_poly.pdbx_strand_id
1 'polypeptide(L)' 'MQRKRRNENRNKVDWTVNFAFIQNLNGLPTCLISKEKFTHNKKSNLERHFTRKYASFSTKYPTGDARKKAVEELQKSQEA' A
#
# COMPACT_ATOMS: atom_id res chain seq x y z
N MET A 1 -1.07 -28.56 18.72
CA MET A 1 -0.11 -27.51 18.30
C MET A 1 -0.54 -27.00 16.93
N GLN A 2 -1.25 -25.87 16.85
CA GLN A 2 -1.81 -25.39 15.58
C GLN A 2 -0.67 -24.99 14.64
N ARG A 3 -0.57 -25.68 13.49
CA ARG A 3 0.36 -25.34 12.40
C ARG A 3 0.05 -23.91 11.94
N LYS A 4 0.91 -22.98 12.36
CA LYS A 4 0.89 -21.56 12.03
C LYS A 4 0.97 -21.43 10.50
N ARG A 5 -0.18 -21.37 9.81
CA ARG A 5 -0.26 -20.96 8.40
C ARG A 5 0.37 -19.57 8.30
N ARG A 6 1.67 -19.51 8.01
CA ARG A 6 2.44 -18.26 7.98
C ARG A 6 2.17 -17.53 6.67
N ASN A 7 0.94 -17.07 6.54
CA ASN A 7 0.61 -15.69 6.27
C ASN A 7 1.31 -15.01 5.07
N GLU A 8 1.10 -15.53 3.85
CA GLU A 8 1.29 -14.73 2.62
C GLU A 8 0.43 -13.46 2.62
N ASN A 9 -0.64 -13.42 3.44
CA ASN A 9 -1.47 -12.23 3.65
C ASN A 9 -0.83 -11.16 4.56
N ARG A 10 0.24 -11.49 5.32
CA ARG A 10 0.96 -10.51 6.16
C ARG A 10 1.74 -9.55 5.29
N ASN A 11 2.33 -10.07 4.22
CA ASN A 11 2.97 -9.22 3.23
C ASN A 11 1.93 -8.32 2.57
N LYS A 12 0.71 -8.80 2.28
CA LYS A 12 -0.38 -7.99 1.69
C LYS A 12 -0.75 -6.75 2.50
N VAL A 13 -0.94 -6.91 3.80
CA VAL A 13 -1.25 -5.79 4.71
C VAL A 13 -0.09 -4.80 4.80
N ASP A 14 1.15 -5.29 4.76
CA ASP A 14 2.33 -4.44 4.94
C ASP A 14 2.48 -3.40 3.82
N TRP A 15 2.29 -3.75 2.54
CA TRP A 15 2.40 -2.75 1.46
C TRP A 15 1.24 -1.77 1.38
N THR A 16 0.04 -2.15 1.80
CA THR A 16 -1.06 -1.20 1.89
C THR A 16 -0.76 -0.10 2.88
N VAL A 17 -0.31 -0.46 4.08
CA VAL A 17 0.01 0.52 5.12
C VAL A 17 1.33 1.26 4.85
N ASN A 18 2.35 0.60 4.30
CA ASN A 18 3.66 1.24 4.05
C ASN A 18 3.71 2.10 2.80
N PHE A 19 3.05 1.68 1.72
CA PHE A 19 3.20 2.28 0.39
C PHE A 19 1.89 2.85 -0.17
N ALA A 20 0.80 2.84 0.60
CA ALA A 20 -0.51 3.30 0.16
C ALA A 20 -1.01 2.58 -1.11
N PHE A 21 -0.79 1.27 -1.20
CA PHE A 21 -1.22 0.44 -2.33
C PHE A 21 -2.26 -0.59 -1.93
N ILE A 22 -3.36 -0.65 -2.68
CA ILE A 22 -4.40 -1.68 -2.51
C ILE A 22 -4.38 -2.65 -3.69
N GLN A 23 -4.92 -3.83 -3.49
CA GLN A 23 -5.17 -4.76 -4.60
C GLN A 23 -6.57 -4.51 -5.14
N ASN A 24 -6.68 -4.16 -6.42
CA ASN A 24 -7.96 -4.08 -7.11
C ASN A 24 -8.58 -5.48 -7.29
N LEU A 25 -9.87 -5.51 -7.66
CA LEU A 25 -10.62 -6.75 -7.93
C LEU A 25 -9.90 -7.69 -8.91
N ASN A 26 -9.15 -7.12 -9.86
CA ASN A 26 -8.36 -7.85 -10.87
C ASN A 26 -7.04 -8.42 -10.32
N GLY A 27 -6.75 -8.30 -9.02
CA GLY A 27 -5.49 -8.75 -8.43
C GLY A 27 -4.32 -7.78 -8.62
N LEU A 28 -4.56 -6.61 -9.19
CA LEU A 28 -3.51 -5.65 -9.56
C LEU A 28 -3.29 -4.59 -8.47
N PRO A 29 -2.03 -4.24 -8.14
CA PRO A 29 -1.75 -3.13 -7.22
C PRO A 29 -2.24 -1.82 -7.82
N THR A 30 -2.92 -1.02 -7.01
CA THR A 30 -3.39 0.31 -7.38
C THR A 30 -2.96 1.29 -6.31
N CYS A 31 -2.31 2.36 -6.73
CA CYS A 31 -1.85 3.39 -5.82
C CYS A 31 -3.03 4.22 -5.34
N LEU A 32 -3.21 4.38 -4.03
CA LEU A 32 -4.27 5.22 -3.46
C LEU A 32 -3.99 6.72 -3.64
N ILE A 33 -2.72 7.13 -3.85
CA ILE A 33 -2.35 8.54 -3.92
C ILE A 33 -2.51 9.09 -5.36
N SER A 34 -2.12 8.37 -6.41
CA SER A 34 -2.35 8.79 -7.83
C SER A 34 -3.41 7.97 -8.57
N LYS A 35 -4.04 6.97 -7.94
CA LYS A 35 -5.02 6.08 -8.59
C LYS A 35 -4.46 5.30 -9.80
N GLU A 36 -3.13 5.19 -9.85
CA GLU A 36 -2.41 4.55 -10.95
C GLU A 36 -2.39 3.02 -10.73
N LYS A 37 -2.77 2.28 -11.77
CA LYS A 37 -2.88 0.81 -11.73
C LYS A 37 -1.59 0.21 -12.25
N PHE A 38 -1.06 -0.78 -11.53
CA PHE A 38 0.16 -1.48 -11.91
C PHE A 38 -0.19 -2.82 -12.53
N THR A 39 0.39 -3.13 -13.68
CA THR A 39 0.25 -4.45 -14.33
C THR A 39 1.10 -5.53 -13.65
N HIS A 40 2.13 -5.13 -12.90
CA HIS A 40 3.03 -6.04 -12.19
C HIS A 40 2.99 -5.78 -10.68
N ASN A 41 2.75 -6.83 -9.87
CA ASN A 41 2.74 -6.72 -8.41
C ASN A 41 4.13 -6.69 -7.74
N LYS A 42 5.20 -6.47 -8.52
CA LYS A 42 6.56 -6.50 -7.98
C LYS A 42 6.73 -5.42 -6.92
N LYS A 43 7.04 -5.82 -5.68
CA LYS A 43 7.28 -4.91 -4.54
C LYS A 43 8.25 -3.78 -4.89
N SER A 44 9.35 -4.09 -5.59
CA SER A 44 10.34 -3.10 -6.03
C SER A 44 9.74 -1.99 -6.91
N ASN A 45 8.76 -2.32 -7.77
CA ASN A 45 8.07 -1.33 -8.59
C ASN A 45 7.21 -0.39 -7.74
N LEU A 46 6.49 -0.96 -6.76
CA LEU A 46 5.62 -0.19 -5.84
C LEU A 46 6.45 0.71 -4.93
N GLU A 47 7.52 0.16 -4.36
CA GLU A 47 8.44 0.89 -3.48
C GLU A 47 9.15 2.02 -4.22
N ARG A 48 9.62 1.77 -5.45
CA ARG A 48 10.22 2.80 -6.31
C ARG A 48 9.21 3.89 -6.67
N HIS A 49 7.99 3.51 -7.04
CA HIS A 49 6.92 4.47 -7.34
C HIS A 49 6.61 5.33 -6.12
N PHE A 50 6.43 4.70 -4.96
CA PHE A 50 6.12 5.40 -3.72
C PHE A 50 7.24 6.37 -3.32
N THR A 51 8.48 5.90 -3.34
CA THR A 51 9.64 6.70 -2.92
C THR A 51 9.94 7.83 -3.90
N ARG A 52 9.76 7.64 -5.22
CA ARG A 52 9.99 8.72 -6.20
C ARG A 52 8.85 9.73 -6.26
N LYS A 53 7.61 9.26 -6.37
CA LYS A 53 6.44 10.11 -6.64
C LYS A 53 5.89 10.71 -5.36
N TYR A 54 6.06 10.03 -4.23
CA TYR A 54 5.57 10.43 -2.91
C TYR A 54 6.68 10.48 -1.86
N ALA A 55 7.90 10.86 -2.25
CA ALA A 55 8.97 11.19 -1.31
C ALA A 55 8.47 12.17 -0.24
N SER A 56 7.81 13.24 -0.68
CA SER A 56 7.26 14.30 0.18
C SER A 56 6.17 13.77 1.13
N PHE A 57 5.37 12.78 0.69
CA PHE A 57 4.40 12.11 1.55
C PHE A 57 5.09 11.26 2.61
N SER A 58 6.15 10.54 2.23
CA SER A 58 6.95 9.74 3.16
C SER A 58 7.61 10.62 4.22
N THR A 59 8.07 11.81 3.83
CA THR A 59 8.63 12.82 4.74
C THR A 59 7.57 13.43 5.66
N LYS A 60 6.37 13.72 5.14
CA LYS A 60 5.26 14.30 5.92
C LYS A 60 4.60 13.28 6.86
N TYR A 61 4.54 12.02 6.45
CA TYR A 61 3.93 10.91 7.18
C TYR A 61 4.97 9.78 7.34
N PRO A 62 5.81 9.85 8.39
CA PRO A 62 6.75 8.77 8.68
C PRO A 62 6.02 7.45 8.94
N THR A 63 6.72 6.35 8.73
CA THR A 63 6.19 4.99 8.91
C THR A 63 5.65 4.80 10.34
N GLY A 64 4.42 4.31 10.47
CA GLY A 64 3.73 4.14 11.76
C GLY A 64 2.26 4.56 11.66
N ASP A 65 1.66 4.95 12.79
CA ASP A 65 0.25 5.35 12.87
C ASP A 65 -0.10 6.56 11.98
N ALA A 66 0.81 7.52 11.83
CA ALA A 66 0.59 8.69 10.97
C ALA A 66 0.35 8.28 9.51
N ARG A 67 1.19 7.38 8.99
CA ARG A 67 1.02 6.84 7.64
C ARG A 67 -0.20 5.95 7.54
N LYS A 68 -0.43 5.08 8.53
CA LYS A 68 -1.59 4.20 8.56
C LYS A 68 -2.90 4.97 8.48
N LYS A 69 -3.03 6.05 9.26
CA LYS A 69 -4.20 6.93 9.23
C LYS A 69 -4.34 7.64 7.89
N ALA A 70 -3.25 8.17 7.33
CA ALA A 70 -3.29 8.81 6.02
C ALA A 70 -3.71 7.85 4.90
N VAL A 71 -3.24 6.60 4.92
CA VAL A 71 -3.65 5.53 3.99
C VAL A 71 -5.13 5.18 4.15
N GLU A 72 -5.60 5.04 5.39
CA GLU A 72 -7.00 4.70 5.67
C GLU A 72 -7.96 5.79 5.17
N GLU A 73 -7.62 7.06 5.38
CA GLU A 73 -8.41 8.19 4.87
C GLU A 73 -8.42 8.25 3.34
N LEU A 74 -7.28 7.96 2.70
CA LEU A 74 -7.20 7.82 1.24
C LEU A 74 -8.05 6.66 0.74
N GLN A 75 -8.07 5.54 1.44
CA GLN A 75 -8.87 4.38 1.09
C GLN A 75 -10.36 4.68 1.19
N LYS A 76 -10.82 5.30 2.28
CA LYS A 76 -12.22 5.74 2.42
C LYS A 76 -12.63 6.71 1.31
N SER A 77 -11.72 7.60 0.90
CA SER A 77 -11.93 8.52 -0.21
C SER A 77 -11.94 7.85 -1.60
N GLN A 78 -11.72 6.53 -1.68
CA GLN A 78 -11.87 5.74 -2.91
C GLN A 78 -13.17 4.93 -2.96
N GLU A 79 -13.86 4.78 -1.84
CA GLU A 79 -15.11 4.02 -1.72
C GLU A 79 -16.37 4.91 -1.74
N ALA A 80 -16.20 6.24 -1.80
CA ALA A 80 -17.26 7.25 -1.94
C ALA A 80 -17.30 7.83 -3.36
#